data_AF-A0A026W911-F1
#
_entry.id   AF-A0A026W911-F1
#
_cell.length_a   1.000
_cell.length_b   1.000
_cell.length_c   1.000
_cell.angle_alpha   90.00
_cell.angle_beta   90.00
_cell.angle_gamma   90.00
#
_symmetry.space_group_name_H-M   'P 1'
#
loop_
_entity.id
_entity.type
_entity.pdbx_description
1 polymer ?
#
loop_
_entity_poly.entity_id
_entity_poly.type
_entity_poly.pdbx_seq_one_letter_code
_entity_poly.pdbx_strand_id
1 'polypeptide(L)'
;MSPDEKIFHTYTKFTVPKIVKVGNKELLAAVGYGTVIVEMLINGTWKRNHLKVVWHVPELARNLFSVVSTLQKGFQFIADDKQCQIVKDNKIYIVEQAINKLPPYS
;
A
#
# COMPACT_ATOMS: atom_id res chain seq x y z
N MET A 1 3.61 -1.85 -1.67
CA MET A 1 4.82 -1.82 -2.50
C MET A 1 5.13 -0.37 -2.79
N SER A 2 6.40 0.02 -2.80
CA SER A 2 6.85 1.39 -3.06
C SER A 2 8.05 1.38 -4.01
N PRO A 3 8.18 2.35 -4.93
CA PRO A 3 9.42 2.58 -5.68
C PRO A 3 10.46 3.40 -4.93
N ASP A 4 10.06 4.12 -3.89
CA ASP A 4 10.96 4.98 -3.12
C ASP A 4 11.52 4.21 -1.91
N GLU A 5 12.82 3.97 -1.88
CA GLU A 5 13.53 3.38 -0.73
C GLU A 5 13.52 4.31 0.49
N LYS A 6 13.45 5.63 0.29
CA LYS A 6 13.62 6.62 1.36
C LYS A 6 12.47 6.63 2.38
N ILE A 7 11.31 6.11 2.01
CA ILE A 7 10.14 6.05 2.90
C ILE A 7 10.22 4.88 3.91
N PHE A 8 11.20 4.00 3.74
CA PHE A 8 11.37 2.84 4.61
C PHE A 8 12.08 3.22 5.90
N HIS A 9 11.39 3.04 7.03
CA HIS A 9 11.96 3.20 8.36
C HIS A 9 12.92 2.06 8.72
N THR A 10 12.61 0.85 8.26
CA THR A 10 13.53 -0.30 8.28
C THR A 10 13.69 -0.82 6.87
N TYR A 11 14.87 -1.30 6.50
CA TYR A 11 15.10 -1.81 5.15
C TYR A 11 16.06 -3.00 5.14
N THR A 12 15.72 -4.00 4.34
CA THR A 12 16.52 -5.20 4.12
C THR A 12 16.51 -5.52 2.64
N LYS A 13 17.68 -5.55 2.01
CA LYS A 13 17.84 -5.97 0.62
C LYS A 13 17.64 -7.48 0.50
N PHE A 14 16.99 -7.91 -0.57
CA PHE A 14 16.99 -9.33 -0.91
C PHE A 14 18.35 -9.71 -1.51
N THR A 15 18.86 -10.88 -1.16
CA THR A 15 20.05 -11.46 -1.81
C THR A 15 19.79 -11.76 -3.28
N VAL A 16 18.56 -12.15 -3.61
CA VAL A 16 18.07 -12.37 -4.98
C VAL A 16 16.73 -11.63 -5.12
N PRO A 17 16.57 -10.75 -6.12
CA PRO A 17 15.31 -10.04 -6.34
C PRO A 17 14.12 -11.00 -6.51
N LYS A 18 12.95 -10.60 -6.01
CA LYS A 18 11.71 -11.38 -6.10
C LYS A 18 10.81 -10.81 -7.20
N ILE A 19 10.32 -11.67 -8.09
CA ILE A 19 9.42 -11.23 -9.15
C ILE A 19 8.00 -11.03 -8.61
N VAL A 20 7.41 -9.87 -8.89
CA VAL A 20 6.02 -9.53 -8.57
C VAL A 20 5.22 -9.31 -9.85
N LYS A 21 4.00 -9.85 -9.89
CA LYS A 21 3.03 -9.53 -10.93
C LYS A 21 2.15 -8.38 -10.48
N VAL A 22 2.13 -7.30 -11.24
CA VAL A 22 1.31 -6.11 -10.97
C VAL A 22 0.01 -6.12 -11.77
N GLY A 23 -0.89 -5.17 -11.49
CA GLY A 23 -2.27 -5.18 -12.01
C GLY A 23 -2.39 -5.16 -13.55
N ASN A 24 -1.44 -4.53 -14.25
CA ASN A 24 -1.32 -4.52 -15.71
C ASN A 24 -0.66 -5.79 -16.28
N LYS A 25 -0.45 -6.82 -15.46
CA LYS A 25 0.19 -8.11 -15.79
C LYS A 25 1.70 -8.06 -16.03
N GLU A 26 2.35 -6.91 -15.88
CA GLU A 26 3.80 -6.82 -15.92
C GLU A 26 4.44 -7.56 -14.74
N LEU A 27 5.67 -8.03 -14.97
CA LEU A 27 6.52 -8.68 -13.98
C LEU A 27 7.64 -7.72 -13.59
N LEU A 28 7.66 -7.27 -12.35
CA LEU A 28 8.65 -6.33 -11.84
C LEU A 28 9.54 -6.98 -10.77
N ALA A 29 10.75 -6.48 -10.60
CA ALA A 29 11.68 -6.97 -9.59
C ALA A 29 11.54 -6.21 -8.26
N ALA A 30 11.18 -6.92 -7.20
CA ALA A 30 11.32 -6.43 -5.83
C ALA A 30 12.74 -6.68 -5.34
N VAL A 31 13.44 -5.62 -4.95
CA VAL A 31 14.88 -5.66 -4.58
C VAL A 31 15.12 -5.67 -3.07
N GLY A 32 14.10 -5.34 -2.29
CA GLY A 32 14.16 -5.35 -0.84
C GLY A 32 12.78 -5.23 -0.20
N TYR A 33 12.76 -5.17 1.12
CA TYR A 33 11.55 -4.98 1.89
C TYR A 33 11.83 -4.29 3.21
N GLY A 34 10.76 -3.84 3.87
CA GLY A 34 10.90 -3.20 5.16
C GLY A 34 9.60 -2.68 5.74
N THR A 35 9.72 -1.76 6.68
CA THR A 35 8.59 -1.13 7.36
C THR A 35 8.45 0.32 6.89
N VAL A 36 7.25 0.71 6.48
CA VAL A 36 6.91 2.09 6.15
C VAL A 36 5.98 2.64 7.23
N ILE A 37 6.28 3.82 7.74
CA ILE A 37 5.41 4.54 8.66
C ILE A 37 4.41 5.33 7.83
N VAL A 38 3.12 5.17 8.11
CA VAL A 38 2.04 5.86 7.41
C VAL A 38 1.14 6.56 8.41
N GLU A 39 0.60 7.70 8.03
CA GLU A 39 -0.49 8.33 8.76
C GLU A 39 -1.82 7.86 8.15
N MET A 40 -2.72 7.39 9.01
CA MET A 40 -4.02 6.87 8.61
C MET A 40 -5.09 7.68 9.33
N LEU A 41 -6.10 8.11 8.58
CA LEU A 41 -7.30 8.72 9.14
C LEU A 41 -8.24 7.61 9.61
N ILE A 42 -8.32 7.39 10.91
CA ILE A 42 -9.17 6.36 11.52
C ILE A 42 -10.16 7.06 12.44
N ASN A 43 -11.46 6.96 12.12
CA ASN A 43 -12.55 7.60 12.86
C ASN A 43 -12.31 9.12 13.06
N GLY A 44 -11.90 9.82 11.99
CA GLY A 44 -11.66 11.28 12.02
C GLY A 44 -10.38 11.72 12.74
N THR A 45 -9.56 10.80 13.25
CA THR A 45 -8.28 11.13 13.89
C THR A 45 -7.11 10.55 13.09
N TRP A 46 -6.10 11.38 12.81
CA TRP A 46 -4.84 10.93 12.21
C TRP A 46 -4.04 10.11 13.22
N LYS A 47 -3.70 8.87 12.85
CA LYS A 47 -2.90 7.96 13.66
C LYS A 47 -1.71 7.47 12.85
N ARG A 48 -0.53 7.46 13.48
CA ARG A 48 0.65 6.79 12.91
C ARG A 48 0.46 5.28 12.99
N ASN A 49 0.75 4.59 11.89
CA ASN A 49 0.69 3.16 11.79
C ASN A 49 1.90 2.63 11.01
N HIS A 50 2.12 1.32 11.10
CA HIS A 50 3.27 0.65 10.49
C HIS A 50 2.80 -0.34 9.43
N LEU A 51 3.12 -0.08 8.17
CA LEU A 51 3.01 -1.07 7.12
C LEU A 51 4.25 -1.95 7.18
N LYS A 52 4.09 -3.16 7.72
CA LYS A 52 5.16 -4.15 7.80
C LYS A 52 5.27 -4.93 6.49
N VAL A 53 6.49 -5.37 6.16
CA VAL A 53 6.78 -6.21 4.99
C VAL A 53 6.32 -5.55 3.68
N VAL A 54 6.56 -4.24 3.55
CA VAL A 54 6.37 -3.52 2.29
C VAL A 54 7.52 -3.89 1.37
N TRP A 55 7.25 -4.25 0.12
CA TRP A 55 8.30 -4.55 -0.85
C TRP A 55 8.72 -3.28 -1.60
N HIS A 56 10.03 -3.12 -1.78
CA HIS A 56 10.65 -2.07 -2.58
C HIS A 56 10.81 -2.58 -4.02
N VAL A 57 10.13 -1.91 -4.96
CA VAL A 57 10.07 -2.25 -6.37
C VAL A 57 10.38 -0.96 -7.16
N PRO A 58 11.65 -0.68 -7.49
CA PRO A 58 12.08 0.61 -8.04
C PRO A 58 11.36 0.98 -9.35
N GLU A 59 10.98 -0.02 -10.14
CA GLU A 59 10.32 0.14 -11.44
C GLU A 59 8.84 0.55 -11.34
N LEU A 60 8.27 0.61 -10.13
CA LEU A 60 6.89 1.10 -9.97
C LEU A 60 6.79 2.60 -10.23
N ALA A 61 5.81 3.01 -11.03
CA ALA A 61 5.50 4.43 -11.18
C ALA A 61 4.89 5.05 -9.91
N ARG A 62 4.20 4.24 -9.08
CA ARG A 62 3.43 4.68 -7.91
C ARG A 62 3.43 3.61 -6.83
N ASN A 63 3.15 4.01 -5.59
CA ASN A 63 2.88 3.07 -4.51
C ASN A 63 1.67 2.19 -4.86
N LEU A 64 1.79 0.88 -4.61
CA LEU A 64 0.72 -0.08 -4.83
C LEU A 64 0.37 -0.80 -3.53
N PHE A 65 -0.92 -0.82 -3.21
CA PHE A 65 -1.48 -1.64 -2.13
C PHE A 65 -2.10 -2.91 -2.71
N SER A 66 -1.69 -4.09 -2.23
CA SER A 66 -2.22 -5.37 -2.72
C SER A 66 -3.51 -5.72 -1.99
N VAL A 67 -4.64 -5.59 -2.70
CA VAL A 67 -5.96 -6.03 -2.19
C VAL A 67 -5.95 -7.55 -1.95
N VAL A 68 -5.43 -8.34 -2.91
CA VAL A 68 -5.38 -9.81 -2.80
C VAL A 68 -4.63 -10.27 -1.55
N SER A 69 -3.45 -9.70 -1.26
CA SER A 69 -2.71 -10.05 -0.04
C SER A 69 -3.45 -9.66 1.23
N THR A 70 -4.21 -8.57 1.19
CA THR A 70 -5.06 -8.13 2.31
C THR A 70 -6.21 -9.10 2.54
N LEU A 71 -6.89 -9.54 1.49
CA LEU A 71 -7.95 -10.55 1.55
C LEU A 71 -7.44 -11.88 2.10
N GLN A 72 -6.27 -12.35 1.66
CA GLN A 72 -5.64 -13.58 2.17
C GLN A 72 -5.33 -13.54 3.68
N LYS A 73 -5.19 -12.35 4.27
CA LYS A 73 -4.96 -12.15 5.73
C LYS A 73 -6.28 -12.04 6.53
N GLY A 74 -7.42 -12.32 5.89
CA GLY A 74 -8.74 -12.28 6.50
C GLY A 74 -9.30 -10.88 6.69
N PHE A 75 -8.77 -9.88 5.97
CA PHE A 75 -9.40 -8.58 5.89
C PHE A 75 -10.41 -8.55 4.76
N GLN A 76 -11.38 -7.65 4.85
CA GLN A 76 -12.34 -7.33 3.80
C GLN A 76 -11.93 -6.00 3.15
N PHE A 77 -12.04 -5.94 1.83
CA PHE A 77 -11.94 -4.70 1.07
C PHE A 77 -13.35 -4.33 0.60
N ILE A 78 -13.84 -3.19 1.05
CA ILE A 78 -15.15 -2.64 0.72
C ILE A 78 -14.90 -1.35 -0.05
N ALA A 79 -15.48 -1.20 -1.24
CA ALA A 79 -15.33 0.01 -2.03
C ALA A 79 -16.67 0.43 -2.65
N ASP A 80 -16.89 1.74 -2.68
CA ASP A 80 -17.98 2.41 -3.40
C ASP A 80 -17.41 3.51 -4.32
N ASP A 81 -18.27 4.34 -4.91
CA ASP A 81 -17.89 5.44 -5.81
C ASP A 81 -17.18 6.60 -5.09
N LYS A 82 -17.19 6.64 -3.75
CA LYS A 82 -16.66 7.74 -2.93
C LYS A 82 -15.46 7.34 -2.09
N GLN A 83 -15.36 6.09 -1.69
CA GLN A 83 -14.34 5.62 -0.76
C GLN A 83 -14.05 4.13 -0.91
N CYS A 84 -12.91 3.72 -0.38
CA CYS A 84 -12.62 2.33 -0.09
C CYS A 84 -12.14 2.15 1.35
N GLN A 85 -12.41 0.97 1.91
CA GLN A 85 -12.16 0.63 3.30
C GLN A 85 -11.56 -0.76 3.42
N ILE A 86 -10.65 -0.91 4.39
CA ILE A 86 -10.14 -2.21 4.85
C ILE A 86 -10.71 -2.49 6.23
N VAL A 87 -11.46 -3.58 6.35
CA VAL A 87 -12.21 -3.96 7.56
C VAL A 87 -11.79 -5.36 8.01
N LYS A 88 -11.73 -5.60 9.32
CA LYS A 88 -11.59 -6.94 9.90
C LYS A 88 -12.29 -6.97 11.25
N ASP A 89 -13.05 -8.03 11.52
CA ASP A 89 -13.80 -8.20 12.78
C ASP A 89 -14.66 -6.97 13.14
N ASN A 90 -15.38 -6.44 12.15
CA ASN A 90 -16.19 -5.21 12.22
C ASN A 90 -15.43 -3.92 12.61
N LYS A 91 -14.10 -3.95 12.58
CA LYS A 91 -13.24 -2.79 12.84
C LYS A 91 -12.63 -2.27 11.54
N ILE A 92 -12.73 -0.96 11.34
CA ILE A 92 -12.11 -0.26 10.22
C ILE A 92 -10.63 -0.01 10.54
N TYR A 93 -9.76 -0.40 9.62
CA TYR A 93 -8.30 -0.21 9.71
C TYR A 93 -7.79 0.87 8.77
N ILE A 94 -8.40 0.98 7.58
CA ILE A 94 -8.04 1.96 6.56
C ILE A 94 -9.33 2.50 5.94
N VAL A 95 -9.42 3.81 5.79
CA VAL A 95 -10.38 4.48 4.92
C VAL A 95 -9.59 5.36 3.97
N GLU A 96 -9.81 5.18 2.68
CA GLU A 96 -9.31 6.06 1.64
C GLU A 96 -10.51 6.67 0.93
N GLN A 97 -10.57 7.99 0.85
CA GLN A 97 -11.61 8.69 0.11
C GLN A 97 -11.09 8.99 -1.29
N ALA A 98 -11.93 8.80 -2.31
CA ALA A 98 -11.65 9.27 -3.65
C ALA A 98 -11.52 10.80 -3.60
N ILE A 99 -10.28 11.30 -3.64
CA ILE A 99 -10.06 12.72 -3.81
C ILE A 99 -10.29 12.99 -5.30
N ASN A 100 -11.47 13.50 -5.63
CA ASN A 100 -11.72 14.14 -6.93
C ASN A 100 -10.90 15.44 -7.01
N LYS A 101 -9.58 15.32 -7.15
CA LYS A 101 -8.69 16.40 -7.53
C LYS A 101 -7.84 15.90 -8.69
N LEU A 102 -8.28 16.24 -9.90
CA LEU A 102 -7.31 16.59 -10.94
C LEU A 102 -6.42 17.70 -10.34
N PRO A 103 -5.09 17.57 -10.31
CA PRO A 103 -4.24 18.69 -9.95
C PRO A 103 -4.53 19.85 -10.91
N PRO A 104 -4.67 21.10 -10.42
CA PRO A 104 -5.08 22.25 -11.24
C PRO A 104 -3.98 22.79 -12.17
N TYR A 105 -3.09 21.94 -12.69
CA TYR A 105 -2.11 22.35 -13.69
C TYR A 105 -1.92 21.24 -14.73
N SER A 106 -2.68 21.36 -15.82
CA SER A 106 -2.42 20.80 -17.15
C SER A 106 -2.08 21.95 -18.08
#